data_AF-A0A975MXR6-F1
#
_entry.id   AF-A0A975MXR6-F1
#
_cell.length_a   1.000
_cell.length_b   1.000
_cell.length_c   1.000
_cell.angle_alpha   90.00
_cell.angle_beta   90.00
_cell.angle_gamma   90.00
#
_symmetry.space_group_name_H-M   'P 1'
#
loop_
_entity.id
_entity.type
_entity.pdbx_description
1 polymer ?
#
loop_
_entity_poly.entity_id
_entity_poly.type
_entity_poly.pdbx_seq_one_letter_code
_entity_poly.pdbx_strand_id
1 'polypeptide(L)' 'MSIFDKAKDKAEQAMGAAKEKLGNATDNDDLRDSGKADQTSGEVKEAGHDLRDKAQGAVQDAKEKFGN' A
#
# COMPACT_ATOMS: atom_id res chain seq x y z
N MET A 1 -5.60 -10.20 -11.82
CA MET A 1 -5.73 -8.74 -11.58
C MET A 1 -6.01 -8.06 -12.90
N SER A 2 -7.04 -7.21 -12.95
CA SER A 2 -7.50 -6.58 -14.19
C SER A 2 -6.61 -5.39 -14.57
N ILE A 3 -6.52 -5.05 -15.85
CA ILE A 3 -5.76 -3.88 -16.34
C ILE A 3 -6.31 -2.58 -15.71
N PHE A 4 -7.60 -2.61 -15.38
CA PHE A 4 -8.31 -1.55 -14.69
C PHE A 4 -7.80 -1.31 -13.26
N ASP A 5 -7.44 -2.37 -12.52
CA ASP A 5 -6.85 -2.23 -11.17
C ASP A 5 -5.49 -1.53 -11.25
N LYS A 6 -4.62 -1.97 -12.16
CA LYS A 6 -3.29 -1.35 -12.35
C LYS A 6 -3.37 0.11 -12.77
N ALA A 7 -4.36 0.47 -13.59
CA ALA A 7 -4.59 1.84 -13.99
C ALA A 7 -5.09 2.69 -12.81
N LYS A 8 -5.97 2.13 -11.97
CA LYS A 8 -6.47 2.79 -10.76
C LYS A 8 -5.35 3.01 -9.74
N ASP A 9 -4.53 2.00 -9.47
CA ASP A 9 -3.37 2.13 -8.58
C ASP A 9 -2.41 3.23 -9.05
N LYS A 10 -2.08 3.26 -10.35
CA LYS A 10 -1.24 4.32 -10.91
C LYS A 10 -1.90 5.70 -10.83
N ALA A 11 -3.22 5.77 -11.02
CA ALA A 11 -3.95 7.03 -10.91
C ALA A 11 -3.99 7.54 -9.46
N GLU A 12 -4.20 6.66 -8.49
CA GLU A 12 -4.15 7.01 -7.06
C GLU A 12 -2.75 7.46 -6.63
N GLN A 13 -1.69 6.78 -7.08
CA GLN A 13 -0.31 7.24 -6.84
C GLN A 13 -0.03 8.62 -7.47
N ALA A 14 -0.47 8.83 -8.71
CA ALA A 14 -0.30 10.11 -9.40
C ALA A 14 -1.09 11.23 -8.71
N MET A 15 -2.31 10.95 -8.24
CA MET A 15 -3.11 11.90 -7.46
C MET A 15 -2.48 12.20 -6.11
N GLY A 16 -1.94 11.21 -5.40
CA GLY A 16 -1.24 11.40 -4.12
C GLY A 16 -0.02 12.31 -4.28
N ALA A 17 0.83 12.03 -5.27
CA ALA A 17 1.98 12.88 -5.59
C ALA A 17 1.58 14.30 -6.02
N ALA A 18 0.48 14.43 -6.76
CA ALA A 18 -0.06 15.73 -7.14
C ALA A 18 -0.60 16.51 -5.93
N LYS A 19 -1.33 15.87 -5.01
CA LYS A 19 -1.80 16.47 -3.75
C LYS A 19 -0.64 16.91 -2.88
N GLU A 20 0.41 16.10 -2.76
CA GLU A 20 1.62 16.46 -2.00
C GLU A 20 2.29 17.70 -2.61
N LYS A 21 2.51 17.72 -3.92
CA LYS A 21 3.10 18.88 -4.60
C LYS A 21 2.24 20.14 -4.51
N LEU A 22 0.92 20.00 -4.71
CA LEU A 22 -0.02 21.12 -4.61
C LEU A 22 -0.13 21.66 -3.19
N GLY A 23 -0.19 20.77 -2.19
CA GLY A 23 -0.17 21.13 -0.79
C GLY A 23 1.11 21.87 -0.41
N ASN A 24 2.27 21.39 -0.88
CA ASN A 24 3.55 22.05 -0.64
C ASN A 24 3.67 23.40 -1.37
N ALA A 25 3.06 23.54 -2.55
CA ALA A 25 3.05 24.79 -3.31
C ALA A 25 2.05 25.84 -2.79
N THR A 26 1.01 25.40 -2.08
CA THR A 26 -0.09 26.25 -1.58
C THR A 26 -0.01 26.43 -0.05
N ASP A 27 1.04 25.93 0.61
CA ASP A 27 1.17 25.87 2.08
C ASP A 27 -0.09 25.29 2.75
N ASN A 28 -0.67 24.26 2.12
CA ASN A 28 -1.85 23.57 2.62
C ASN A 28 -1.44 22.22 3.22
N ASP A 29 -1.28 22.22 4.55
CA ASP A 29 -0.90 21.06 5.35
C ASP A 29 -1.86 19.87 5.18
N ASP A 30 -3.17 20.10 5.05
CA ASP A 30 -4.18 19.05 4.86
C ASP A 30 -3.95 18.23 3.57
N LEU A 31 -3.60 18.91 2.47
CA LEU A 31 -3.31 18.26 1.18
C LEU A 31 -2.00 17.48 1.23
N ARG A 32 -1.00 18.01 1.94
CA ARG A 32 0.31 17.36 2.11
C ARG A 32 0.19 16.11 2.99
N ASP A 33 -0.53 16.21 4.10
CA ASP A 33 -0.71 15.12 5.05
C ASP A 33 -1.58 14.00 4.46
N SER A 34 -2.63 14.34 3.69
CA SER A 34 -3.41 13.35 2.94
C SER A 34 -2.55 12.57 1.93
N GLY A 35 -1.70 13.26 1.16
CA GLY A 35 -0.81 12.61 0.19
C GLY A 35 0.20 11.66 0.85
N LYS A 36 0.84 12.11 1.93
CA LYS A 36 1.76 11.28 2.73
C LYS A 36 1.07 10.10 3.40
N ALA A 37 -0.13 10.31 3.94
CA ALA A 37 -0.90 9.26 4.60
C ALA A 37 -1.31 8.17 3.60
N ASP A 38 -1.74 8.53 2.39
CA ASP A 38 -2.06 7.57 1.33
C ASP A 38 -0.83 6.74 0.93
N GLN A 39 0.35 7.36 0.77
CA GLN A 39 1.60 6.64 0.47
C GLN A 39 2.01 5.69 1.60
N THR A 40 1.99 6.18 2.84
CA THR A 40 2.37 5.39 4.02
C THR A 40 1.43 4.21 4.22
N SER A 41 0.11 4.44 4.06
CA SER A 41 -0.90 3.39 4.17
C SER A 41 -0.73 2.34 3.06
N GLY A 42 -0.38 2.76 1.85
CA GLY A 42 -0.04 1.87 0.73
C GLY A 42 1.17 0.99 1.05
N GLU A 43 2.29 1.58 1.45
CA GLU A 43 3.52 0.85 1.80
C GLU A 43 3.30 -0.11 2.98
N VAL A 44 2.56 0.32 4.00
CA VAL A 44 2.22 -0.51 5.16
C VAL A 44 1.32 -1.68 4.77
N LYS A 45 0.35 -1.46 3.86
CA LYS A 45 -0.48 -2.55 3.34
C LYS A 45 0.36 -3.55 2.57
N GLU A 46 1.21 -3.08 1.67
CA GLU A 46 2.04 -3.95 0.83
C GLU A 46 3.00 -4.77 1.69
N ALA A 47 3.73 -4.13 2.60
CA ALA A 47 4.62 -4.81 3.54
C ALA A 47 3.88 -5.77 4.47
N GLY A 48 2.70 -5.38 4.97
CA GLY A 48 1.85 -6.23 5.80
C GLY A 48 1.29 -7.44 5.07
N HIS A 49 0.96 -7.29 3.79
CA HIS A 49 0.49 -8.39 2.95
C HIS A 49 1.63 -9.38 2.67
N ASP A 50 2.81 -8.90 2.30
CA ASP A 50 4.00 -9.72 2.04
C ASP A 50 4.45 -10.51 3.28
N LEU A 51 4.44 -9.85 4.45
CA LEU A 51 4.72 -10.50 5.74
C LEU A 51 3.66 -11.54 6.11
N ARG A 52 2.37 -11.22 5.91
CA ARG A 52 1.27 -12.14 6.19
C ARG A 52 1.32 -13.35 5.26
N ASP A 53 1.58 -13.18 3.97
CA ASP A 53 1.69 -14.26 3.00
C ASP A 53 2.87 -15.19 3.35
N LYS A 54 4.04 -14.63 3.70
CA LYS A 54 5.18 -15.42 4.17
C LYS A 54 4.88 -16.16 5.48
N ALA A 55 4.21 -15.50 6.41
CA ALA A 55 3.82 -16.11 7.68
C ALA A 55 2.78 -17.22 7.48
N GLN A 56 1.76 -16.99 6.65
CA GLN A 56 0.75 -18.01 6.34
C GLN A 56 1.35 -19.19 5.59
N GLY A 57 2.29 -18.96 4.67
CA GLY A 57 3.04 -20.03 4.00
C GLY A 57 3.83 -20.87 5.00
N ALA A 58 4.64 -20.24 5.86
CA ALA A 58 5.42 -20.94 6.88
C ALA A 58 4.55 -21.69 7.90
N VAL A 59 3.40 -21.11 8.27
CA VAL A 59 2.43 -21.75 9.17
C VAL A 59 1.72 -22.93 8.50
N GLN A 60 1.38 -22.83 7.21
CA GLN A 60 0.83 -23.96 6.45
C GLN A 60 1.84 -25.09 6.31
N ASP A 61 3.08 -24.78 5.93
CA ASP A 61 4.19 -25.75 5.85
C ASP A 61 4.43 -26.46 7.19
N ALA A 62 4.39 -25.72 8.30
CA ALA A 62 4.49 -26.29 9.63
C ALA A 62 3.28 -27.17 9.96
N LYS A 63 2.06 -26.72 9.63
CA LYS A 63 0.84 -27.51 9.89
C LYS A 63 0.79 -28.80 9.08
N GLU A 64 1.28 -28.81 7.84
CA GLU A 64 1.42 -30.02 7.03
C GLU A 64 2.51 -30.96 7.54
N LYS A 65 3.67 -30.43 7.96
CA LYS A 65 4.78 -31.26 8.45
C LYS A 65 4.60 -31.81 9.87
N PHE A 66 3.88 -31.10 10.74
CA PHE A 66 3.69 -31.48 12.14
C PHE A 66 2.28 -31.99 12.45
N GLY A 67 1.35 -31.93 11.49
CA GLY A 67 -0.06 -32.28 11.68
C GLY A 67 -0.51 -33.62 11.10
N ASN A 68 0.41 -34.49 10.65
CA ASN A 68 0.11 -35.84 10.17
C ASN A 68 0.39 -36.91 11.24
#